data_AF-A0A348UY04-F1
#
_entry.id   AF-A0A348UY04-F1
#
_cell.length_a   1.000
_cell.length_b   1.000
_cell.length_c   1.000
_cell.angle_alpha   90.00
_cell.angle_beta   90.00
_cell.angle_gamma   90.00
#
_symmetry.space_group_name_H-M   'P 1'
#
loop_
_entity.id
_entity.type
_entity.pdbx_description
1 polymer ?
#
loop_
_entity_poly.entity_id
_entity_poly.type
_entity_poly.pdbx_seq_one_letter_code
_entity_poly.pdbx_strand_id
1 'polypeptide(L)'
;MTDKTKEQPVVSVMPDQALVLEWETVTGTHHPEEVQRLSEIVQAAETRKDDWLYELGFKQFPLDFSASLDYFLRFSRCFVQTLLKTAELETLRHDAVISVPPGLVSDFISACPMMAGSEYVTPGMLEGLWQGFNEAFSRDIKAFKGPVSDYFREKN
;
A
#
# COMPACT_ATOMS: atom_id res chain seq x y z
N MET A 1 5.60 -24.20 -29.38
CA MET A 1 5.43 -24.13 -27.92
C MET A 1 4.71 -22.82 -27.65
N THR A 2 3.46 -22.88 -27.21
CA THR A 2 2.75 -21.67 -26.75
C THR A 2 3.40 -21.30 -25.43
N ASP A 3 4.09 -20.16 -25.39
CA ASP A 3 4.59 -19.63 -24.13
C ASP A 3 3.41 -19.44 -23.19
N LYS A 4 3.48 -20.00 -21.99
CA LYS A 4 2.41 -19.82 -21.01
C LYS A 4 2.42 -18.35 -20.57
N THR A 5 1.24 -17.74 -20.53
CA THR A 5 1.06 -16.37 -20.04
C THR A 5 0.32 -16.38 -18.69
N LYS A 6 0.59 -15.37 -17.87
CA LYS A 6 -0.08 -15.10 -16.60
C LYS A 6 -0.44 -13.62 -16.52
N GLU A 7 -1.54 -13.29 -15.86
CA GLU A 7 -1.88 -11.91 -15.53
C GLU A 7 -1.21 -11.49 -14.24
N GLN A 8 -0.60 -10.32 -14.19
CA GLN A 8 -0.06 -9.72 -12.98
C GLN A 8 -0.71 -8.37 -12.71
N PRO A 9 -0.98 -8.02 -11.44
CA PRO A 9 -1.44 -6.68 -11.11
C PRO A 9 -0.30 -5.67 -11.23
N VAL A 10 -0.61 -4.53 -11.83
CA VAL A 10 0.24 -3.34 -11.89
C VAL A 10 -0.53 -2.17 -11.29
N VAL A 11 0.20 -1.14 -10.86
CA VAL A 11 -0.41 0.08 -10.35
C VAL A 11 -0.10 1.20 -11.32
N SER A 12 -1.14 1.86 -11.80
CA SER A 12 -1.06 3.03 -12.66
C SER A 12 -1.46 4.27 -11.87
N VAL A 13 -0.80 5.39 -12.15
CA VAL A 13 -1.13 6.67 -11.53
C VAL A 13 -1.88 7.53 -12.53
N MET A 14 -3.09 7.92 -12.18
CA MET A 14 -3.95 8.72 -13.05
C MET A 14 -3.57 10.22 -12.97
N PRO A 15 -3.96 11.07 -13.94
CA PRO A 15 -3.65 12.50 -13.90
C PRO A 15 -4.23 13.25 -12.69
N ASP A 16 -5.31 12.75 -12.11
CA ASP A 16 -5.90 13.23 -10.86
C ASP A 16 -5.22 12.65 -9.60
N GLN A 17 -4.10 11.94 -9.79
CA GLN A 17 -3.28 11.27 -8.78
C GLN A 17 -3.94 10.06 -8.12
N ALA A 18 -5.08 9.59 -8.65
CA ALA A 18 -5.69 8.34 -8.21
C ALA A 18 -4.79 7.15 -8.57
N LEU A 19 -4.72 6.18 -7.66
CA LEU A 19 -4.02 4.91 -7.89
C LEU A 19 -5.01 3.87 -8.37
N VAL A 20 -4.75 3.28 -9.54
CA VAL A 20 -5.60 2.26 -10.14
C VAL A 20 -4.83 0.95 -10.22
N LEU A 21 -5.46 -0.12 -9.75
CA LEU A 21 -4.96 -1.48 -9.93
C LEU A 21 -5.40 -1.97 -11.33
N GLU A 22 -4.43 -2.24 -12.19
CA GLU A 22 -4.65 -2.74 -13.55
C GLU A 22 -4.01 -4.12 -13.72
N TRP A 23 -4.34 -4.81 -14.80
CA TRP A 23 -3.81 -6.14 -15.11
C TRP A 23 -2.98 -6.11 -16.37
N GLU A 24 -1.79 -6.70 -16.30
CA GLU A 24 -0.89 -6.87 -17.43
C GLU A 24 -0.69 -8.37 -17.71
N THR A 25 -0.68 -8.75 -19.00
CA THR A 25 -0.34 -10.12 -19.41
C THR A 25 1.17 -10.25 -19.59
N VAL A 26 1.80 -11.13 -18.80
CA VAL A 26 3.23 -11.44 -18.89
C VAL A 26 3.47 -12.92 -19.16
N THR A 27 4.63 -13.26 -19.71
CA THR A 27 5.02 -14.67 -19.87
C THR A 27 5.33 -15.29 -18.51
N GLY A 28 4.72 -16.43 -18.21
CA GLY A 28 4.93 -17.16 -16.96
C GLY A 28 3.75 -18.02 -16.55
N THR A 29 3.87 -18.62 -15.38
CA THR A 29 2.79 -19.35 -14.70
C THR A 29 2.74 -18.92 -13.25
N HIS A 30 1.52 -18.78 -12.72
CA HIS A 30 1.32 -18.50 -11.29
C HIS A 30 1.66 -19.72 -10.43
N HIS A 31 2.39 -19.48 -9.34
CA HIS A 31 2.48 -20.46 -8.26
C HIS A 31 1.22 -20.39 -7.38
N PRO A 32 0.75 -21.49 -6.76
CA PRO A 32 -0.47 -21.46 -5.94
C PRO A 32 -0.44 -20.42 -4.81
N GLU A 33 0.72 -20.19 -4.20
CA GLU A 33 0.90 -19.16 -3.16
C GLU A 33 0.76 -17.73 -3.73
N GLU A 34 1.18 -17.52 -4.98
CA GLU A 34 0.98 -16.24 -5.69
C GLU A 34 -0.51 -15.96 -5.87
N VAL A 35 -1.28 -16.96 -6.30
CA VAL A 35 -2.72 -16.81 -6.54
C VAL A 35 -3.47 -16.36 -5.28
N GLN A 36 -3.15 -16.94 -4.12
CA GLN A 36 -3.80 -16.55 -2.86
C GLN A 36 -3.49 -15.09 -2.48
N ARG A 37 -2.24 -14.67 -2.59
CA ARG A 37 -1.85 -13.28 -2.23
C ARG A 37 -2.39 -12.26 -3.22
N LEU A 38 -2.43 -12.61 -4.51
CA LEU A 38 -3.09 -11.79 -5.52
C LEU A 38 -4.58 -11.60 -5.21
N SER A 39 -5.26 -12.67 -4.77
CA SER A 39 -6.65 -12.57 -4.32
C SER A 39 -6.82 -11.59 -3.15
N GLU A 40 -5.90 -11.57 -2.18
CA GLU A 40 -5.95 -10.63 -1.04
C GLU A 40 -5.78 -9.18 -1.49
N ILE A 41 -4.86 -8.91 -2.44
CA ILE A 41 -4.62 -7.57 -3.00
C ILE A 41 -5.86 -7.08 -3.75
N VAL A 42 -6.43 -7.92 -4.62
CA VAL A 42 -7.62 -7.58 -5.41
C VAL A 42 -8.81 -7.33 -4.49
N GLN A 43 -9.03 -8.20 -3.51
CA GLN A 43 -10.10 -8.03 -2.55
C GLN A 43 -9.95 -6.73 -1.75
N ALA A 44 -8.73 -6.36 -1.34
CA ALA A 44 -8.49 -5.08 -0.68
C ALA A 44 -8.83 -3.90 -1.59
N ALA A 45 -8.39 -3.92 -2.85
CA ALA A 45 -8.67 -2.87 -3.84
C ALA A 45 -10.19 -2.71 -4.10
N GLU A 46 -10.93 -3.81 -4.18
CA GLU A 46 -12.39 -3.79 -4.41
C GLU A 46 -13.18 -3.31 -3.18
N THR A 47 -12.73 -3.65 -1.97
CA THR A 47 -13.52 -3.43 -0.75
C THR A 47 -13.16 -2.16 0.01
N ARG A 48 -11.93 -1.66 -0.13
CA ARG A 48 -11.42 -0.52 0.66
C ARG A 48 -11.32 0.79 -0.13
N LYS A 49 -11.70 0.81 -1.42
CA LYS A 49 -11.54 1.98 -2.31
C LYS A 49 -10.13 2.55 -2.16
N ASP A 50 -9.98 3.83 -1.85
CA ASP A 50 -8.70 4.54 -1.75
C ASP A 50 -7.81 4.08 -0.56
N ASP A 51 -8.38 3.36 0.42
CA ASP A 51 -7.65 2.87 1.60
C ASP A 51 -7.02 1.49 1.41
N TRP A 52 -7.11 0.90 0.21
CA TRP A 52 -6.64 -0.46 -0.05
C TRP A 52 -5.14 -0.63 0.25
N LEU A 53 -4.31 0.36 -0.11
CA LEU A 53 -2.88 0.32 0.20
C LEU A 53 -2.61 0.41 1.69
N TYR A 54 -3.37 1.20 2.45
CA TYR A 54 -3.25 1.26 3.90
C TYR A 54 -3.47 -0.14 4.52
N GLU A 55 -4.49 -0.87 4.06
CA GLU A 55 -4.76 -2.24 4.51
C GLU A 55 -3.58 -3.18 4.21
N LEU A 56 -3.07 -3.12 2.98
CA LEU A 56 -1.99 -3.99 2.53
C LEU A 56 -0.63 -3.66 3.16
N GLY A 57 -0.46 -2.46 3.73
CA GLY A 57 0.76 -2.06 4.43
C GLY A 57 1.10 -2.92 5.65
N PHE A 58 0.07 -3.53 6.26
CA PHE A 58 0.24 -4.46 7.38
C PHE A 58 0.66 -5.87 6.93
N LYS A 59 0.48 -6.20 5.65
CA LYS A 59 0.72 -7.55 5.14
C LYS A 59 2.16 -7.74 4.65
N GLN A 60 2.70 -8.92 4.92
CA GLN A 60 3.97 -9.37 4.34
C GLN A 60 3.69 -10.22 3.10
N PHE A 61 4.32 -9.83 1.99
CA PHE A 61 4.24 -10.57 0.74
C PHE A 61 5.65 -11.04 0.38
N PRO A 62 5.97 -12.33 0.50
CA PRO A 62 7.27 -12.88 0.15
C PRO A 62 7.41 -13.14 -1.37
N LEU A 63 6.76 -12.33 -2.21
CA LEU A 63 6.60 -12.54 -3.64
C LEU A 63 7.18 -11.38 -4.44
N ASP A 64 7.71 -11.70 -5.62
CA ASP A 64 8.11 -10.70 -6.61
C ASP A 64 6.86 -10.21 -7.37
N PHE A 65 6.30 -9.09 -6.93
CA PHE A 65 5.25 -8.40 -7.67
C PHE A 65 5.80 -7.54 -8.81
N SER A 66 4.92 -7.01 -9.64
CA SER A 66 5.29 -5.96 -10.59
C SER A 66 5.96 -4.79 -9.87
N ALA A 67 6.92 -4.14 -10.54
CA ALA A 67 7.70 -3.05 -9.94
C ALA A 67 6.82 -1.91 -9.41
N SER A 68 5.74 -1.57 -10.14
CA SER A 68 4.77 -0.56 -9.71
C SER A 68 4.03 -0.95 -8.43
N LEU A 69 3.59 -2.21 -8.32
CA LEU A 69 2.84 -2.65 -7.15
C LEU A 69 3.75 -2.75 -5.93
N ASP A 70 4.94 -3.34 -6.09
CA ASP A 70 5.92 -3.40 -5.00
C ASP A 70 6.31 -2.00 -4.49
N TYR A 71 6.49 -1.04 -5.41
CA TYR A 71 6.78 0.35 -5.05
C TYR A 71 5.75 0.95 -4.09
N PHE A 72 4.45 0.87 -4.40
CA PHE A 72 3.41 1.42 -3.52
C PHE A 72 3.19 0.59 -2.24
N LEU A 73 3.34 -0.74 -2.31
CA LEU A 73 3.30 -1.58 -1.11
C LEU A 73 4.44 -1.25 -0.14
N ARG A 74 5.64 -0.98 -0.66
CA ARG A 74 6.78 -0.51 0.14
C ARG A 74 6.48 0.84 0.79
N PHE A 75 5.88 1.78 0.06
CA PHE A 75 5.50 3.08 0.62
C PHE A 75 4.50 2.92 1.77
N SER A 76 3.47 2.08 1.59
CA SER A 76 2.50 1.78 2.64
C SER A 76 3.14 1.08 3.86
N ARG A 77 4.06 0.13 3.65
CA ARG A 77 4.82 -0.50 4.73
C ARG A 77 5.65 0.51 5.53
N CYS A 78 6.23 1.53 4.87
CA CYS A 78 6.95 2.60 5.57
C CYS A 78 6.00 3.39 6.51
N PHE A 79 4.76 3.63 6.10
CA PHE A 79 3.74 4.23 6.97
C PHE A 79 3.49 3.35 8.19
N VAL A 80 3.15 2.08 7.99
CA VAL A 80 2.83 1.13 9.08
C VAL A 80 4.02 0.98 10.04
N GLN A 81 5.25 0.89 9.53
CA GLN A 81 6.44 0.83 10.37
C GLN A 81 6.65 2.10 11.21
N THR A 82 6.31 3.27 10.67
CA THR A 82 6.39 4.55 11.39
C THR A 82 5.29 4.64 12.44
N LEU A 83 4.07 4.23 12.08
CA LEU A 83 2.94 4.09 12.99
C LEU A 83 3.30 3.20 14.18
N LEU A 84 3.76 1.96 13.95
CA LEU A 84 4.13 1.02 15.01
C LEU A 84 5.24 1.52 15.97
N LYS A 85 6.06 2.47 15.53
CA LYS A 85 7.12 3.10 16.35
C LYS A 85 6.66 4.35 17.09
N THR A 86 5.44 4.81 16.85
CA THR A 86 4.91 6.03 17.45
C THR A 86 4.58 5.80 18.92
N ALA A 87 5.18 6.62 19.79
CA ALA A 87 4.93 6.56 21.22
C ALA A 87 3.49 6.97 21.54
N GLU A 88 2.96 6.48 22.66
CA GLU A 88 1.66 6.91 23.21
C GLU A 88 0.47 6.67 22.27
N LEU A 89 0.59 5.77 21.28
CA LEU A 89 -0.52 5.45 20.37
C LEU A 89 -1.77 4.95 21.10
N GLU A 90 -1.63 4.24 22.22
CA GLU A 90 -2.79 3.80 23.02
C GLU A 90 -3.56 4.99 23.61
N THR A 91 -2.86 6.09 23.90
CA THR A 91 -3.43 7.31 24.45
C THR A 91 -3.95 8.22 23.35
N LEU A 92 -3.14 8.47 22.31
CA LEU A 92 -3.47 9.35 21.19
C LEU A 92 -4.55 8.74 20.27
N ARG A 93 -4.45 7.44 19.99
CA ARG A 93 -5.34 6.69 19.10
C ARG A 93 -5.62 7.43 17.80
N HIS A 94 -6.85 7.90 17.62
CA HIS A 94 -7.33 8.58 16.42
C HIS A 94 -6.85 10.03 16.27
N ASP A 95 -6.29 10.61 17.34
CA ASP A 95 -5.67 11.94 17.32
C ASP A 95 -4.18 11.88 16.96
N ALA A 96 -3.61 10.68 16.82
CA ALA A 96 -2.23 10.52 16.39
C ALA A 96 -2.06 10.94 14.93
N VAL A 97 -1.07 11.79 14.67
CA VAL A 97 -0.69 12.21 13.32
C VAL A 97 0.73 11.72 13.05
N ILE A 98 0.83 10.77 12.12
CA ILE A 98 2.10 10.16 11.73
C ILE A 98 2.75 11.05 10.69
N SER A 99 3.85 11.69 11.06
CA SER A 99 4.62 12.55 10.16
C SER A 99 5.42 11.73 9.16
N VAL A 100 5.55 12.24 7.93
CA VAL A 100 6.43 11.65 6.92
C VAL A 100 7.88 11.73 7.42
N PRO A 101 8.63 10.61 7.47
CA PRO A 101 10.04 10.62 7.84
C PRO A 101 10.88 11.50 6.90
N PRO A 102 11.86 12.26 7.42
CA PRO A 102 12.74 13.07 6.59
C PRO A 102 13.44 12.23 5.51
N GLY A 103 13.48 12.74 4.27
CA GLY A 103 14.12 12.07 3.13
C GLY A 103 13.26 11.01 2.44
N LEU A 104 12.26 10.42 3.11
CA LEU A 104 11.48 9.31 2.57
C LEU A 104 10.87 9.62 1.20
N VAL A 105 10.22 10.77 1.06
CA VAL A 105 9.59 11.17 -0.21
C VAL A 105 10.63 11.34 -1.31
N SER A 106 11.77 11.97 -1.02
CA SER A 106 12.85 12.15 -2.00
C SER A 106 13.43 10.80 -2.47
N ASP A 107 13.59 9.86 -1.53
CA ASP A 107 14.09 8.51 -1.83
C ASP A 107 13.11 7.75 -2.72
N PHE A 108 11.81 7.85 -2.43
CA PHE A 108 10.76 7.21 -3.24
C PHE A 108 10.66 7.83 -4.64
N ILE A 109 10.71 9.15 -4.76
CA ILE A 109 10.75 9.82 -6.08
C ILE A 109 11.94 9.33 -6.92
N SER A 110 13.11 9.22 -6.30
CA SER A 110 14.33 8.75 -6.98
C SER A 110 14.28 7.28 -7.36
N ALA A 111 13.51 6.47 -6.64
CA ALA A 111 13.34 5.04 -6.85
C ALA A 111 12.08 4.67 -7.64
N CYS A 112 11.32 5.66 -8.14
CA CYS A 112 10.09 5.43 -8.88
C CYS A 112 10.38 4.58 -10.13
N PRO A 113 9.75 3.41 -10.29
CA PRO A 113 9.94 2.58 -11.48
C PRO A 113 9.32 3.25 -12.71
N MET A 114 9.73 2.81 -13.89
CA MET A 114 9.00 3.13 -15.13
C MET A 114 7.65 2.42 -15.10
N MET A 115 6.57 3.19 -15.06
CA MET A 115 5.19 2.70 -15.03
C MET A 115 4.24 3.73 -15.64
N ALA A 116 3.01 3.32 -15.96
CA ALA A 116 2.00 4.24 -16.45
C ALA A 116 1.70 5.32 -15.40
N GLY A 117 1.87 6.59 -15.80
CA GLY A 117 1.66 7.73 -14.92
C GLY A 117 2.80 8.03 -13.95
N SER A 118 4.00 7.47 -14.17
CA SER A 118 5.18 7.78 -13.35
C SER A 118 5.46 9.29 -13.21
N GLU A 119 5.09 10.10 -14.22
CA GLU A 119 5.19 11.56 -14.21
C GLU A 119 4.28 12.25 -13.18
N TYR A 120 3.23 11.56 -12.72
CA TYR A 120 2.31 12.05 -11.68
C TYR A 120 2.76 11.64 -10.27
N VAL A 121 3.81 10.81 -10.15
CA VAL A 121 4.46 10.51 -8.87
C VAL A 121 5.33 11.70 -8.49
N THR A 122 4.71 12.63 -7.77
CA THR A 122 5.32 13.86 -7.30
C THR A 122 5.43 13.86 -5.77
N PRO A 123 6.25 14.73 -5.17
CA PRO A 123 6.29 14.86 -3.71
C PRO A 123 4.92 15.09 -3.09
N GLY A 124 4.11 15.99 -3.67
CA GLY A 124 2.76 16.29 -3.19
C GLY A 124 1.80 15.10 -3.28
N MET A 125 1.94 14.27 -4.34
CA MET A 125 1.15 13.04 -4.47
C MET A 125 1.48 12.04 -3.36
N LEU A 126 2.77 11.79 -3.09
CA LEU A 126 3.20 10.87 -2.04
C LEU A 126 2.84 11.38 -0.62
N GLU A 127 2.97 12.69 -0.39
CA GLU A 127 2.54 13.32 0.86
C GLU A 127 1.01 13.22 1.05
N GLY A 128 0.24 13.43 -0.02
CA GLY A 128 -1.21 13.25 -0.01
C GLY A 128 -1.61 11.79 0.26
N LEU A 129 -0.92 10.82 -0.35
CA LEU A 129 -1.13 9.40 -0.08
C LEU A 129 -0.84 9.05 1.39
N TRP A 130 0.24 9.60 1.95
CA TRP A 130 0.58 9.44 3.37
C TRP A 130 -0.47 10.07 4.30
N GLN A 131 -1.03 11.22 3.93
CA GLN A 131 -2.15 11.82 4.64
C GLN A 131 -3.38 10.91 4.58
N GLY A 132 -3.70 10.34 3.42
CA GLY A 132 -4.79 9.36 3.28
C GLY A 132 -4.63 8.17 4.24
N PHE A 133 -3.40 7.68 4.43
CA PHE A 133 -3.12 6.62 5.41
C PHE A 133 -3.37 7.06 6.86
N ASN A 134 -3.03 8.30 7.22
CA ASN A 134 -3.38 8.86 8.53
C ASN A 134 -4.90 8.92 8.74
N GLU A 135 -5.64 9.38 7.74
CA GLU A 135 -7.10 9.48 7.79
C GLU A 135 -7.74 8.09 7.92
N ALA A 136 -7.23 7.11 7.16
CA ALA A 136 -7.66 5.72 7.24
C ALA A 136 -7.41 5.13 8.64
N PHE A 137 -6.20 5.32 9.19
CA PHE A 137 -5.87 4.89 10.54
C PHE A 137 -6.76 5.55 11.59
N SER A 138 -6.87 6.87 11.57
CA SER A 138 -7.68 7.64 12.52
C SER A 138 -9.13 7.16 12.55
N ARG A 139 -9.73 6.96 11.37
CA ARG A 139 -11.10 6.46 11.25
C ARG A 139 -11.23 5.02 11.76
N ASP A 140 -10.33 4.12 11.36
CA ASP A 140 -10.37 2.71 11.74
C ASP A 140 -10.16 2.52 13.25
N ILE A 141 -9.16 3.17 13.85
CA ILE A 141 -8.82 3.02 15.28
C ILE A 141 -9.85 3.67 16.21
N LYS A 142 -10.55 4.70 15.73
CA LYS A 142 -11.69 5.32 16.43
C LYS A 142 -12.87 4.37 16.52
N ALA A 143 -13.13 3.60 15.46
CA ALA A 143 -14.20 2.61 15.43
C ALA A 143 -13.84 1.32 16.18
N PHE A 144 -12.55 1.00 16.28
CA PHE A 144 -12.06 -0.22 16.92
C PHE A 144 -12.26 -0.20 18.45
N LYS A 145 -12.95 -1.23 18.96
CA LYS A 145 -13.17 -1.42 20.40
C LYS A 145 -12.10 -2.33 20.97
N GLY A 146 -11.07 -1.75 21.56
CA GLY A 146 -10.02 -2.50 22.24
C GLY A 146 -8.68 -1.79 22.23
N PRO A 147 -7.66 -2.42 22.82
CA PRO A 147 -6.29 -1.95 22.77
C PRO A 147 -5.79 -1.80 21.34
N VAL A 148 -4.93 -0.83 21.10
CA VAL A 148 -4.24 -0.62 19.82
C VAL A 148 -3.42 -1.86 19.42
N SER A 149 -2.90 -2.62 20.39
CA SER A 149 -2.21 -3.89 20.10
C SER A 149 -3.10 -4.94 19.44
N ASP A 150 -4.38 -4.98 19.81
CA ASP A 150 -5.32 -5.94 19.23
C ASP A 150 -5.75 -5.48 17.84
N TYR A 151 -5.90 -4.17 17.63
CA TYR A 151 -6.09 -3.60 16.29
C TYR A 151 -4.98 -4.06 15.33
N PHE A 152 -3.71 -3.94 15.72
CA PHE A 152 -2.60 -4.39 14.88
C PHE A 152 -2.55 -5.91 14.70
N ARG A 153 -3.04 -6.68 15.66
CA ARG A 153 -3.13 -8.14 15.53
C ARG A 153 -4.18 -8.55 14.50
N GLU A 154 -5.32 -7.86 14.43
CA GLU A 154 -6.36 -8.13 13.44
C GLU A 154 -5.96 -7.71 12.01
N LYS A 155 -5.05 -6.73 11.88
CA LYS A 155 -4.52 -6.30 10.58
C LYS A 155 -3.46 -7.23 9.99
N ASN A 156 -2.78 -8.06 10.79
CA ASN A 156 -1.73 -8.98 10.33
C ASN A 156 -2.29 -10.31 9.83
#